data_AF-A0A359B135-F1
#
_entry.id   AF-A0A359B135-F1
#
_cell.length_a   1.000
_cell.length_b   1.000
_cell.length_c   1.000
_cell.angle_alpha   90.00
_cell.angle_beta   90.00
_cell.angle_gamma   90.00
#
_symmetry.space_group_name_H-M   'P 1'
#
loop_
_entity.id
_entity.type
_entity.pdbx_description
1 polymer ?
#
loop_
_entity_poly.entity_id
_entity_poly.type
_entity_poly.pdbx_seq_one_letter_code
_entity_poly.pdbx_strand_id
1 'polypeptide(L)'
;MKRIKWFFTIIIISILSFSAHAQEASFEGIITSRIVFGEVDLSPLAEKIDYHKGNVQEQIGSFFRTLPAAQSDKLQAMIERNPMMTIALLMIPPQTTLYIKGGTILAKMKGLGYEMEHYHNLSADEAFIYTASLIDPQNAATSTYKPSEGYKELFAGDKLITPDKYTFSKLPQTATVAGYVCNVSSYVPKSAPGNATGANGLPAVDVRKLIVYTNSEISKTINFSHPYYIPEADGILRIDIFLEDSDQPTMVYEMIKVDKTTVNDSQLQIKKSQPLYQLTDMEYGMKLLGITMEGISSLGDE
;
A
#
# COMPACT_ATOMS: atom_id res chain seq x y z
N MET A 1 -33.43 55.26 -48.08
CA MET A 1 -32.72 54.02 -48.47
C MET A 1 -31.40 53.94 -47.72
N LYS A 2 -31.13 52.81 -47.04
CA LYS A 2 -29.84 52.21 -46.62
C LYS A 2 -28.90 53.09 -45.75
N ARG A 3 -28.80 52.88 -44.42
CA ARG A 3 -28.14 51.81 -43.62
C ARG A 3 -26.63 52.05 -43.36
N ILE A 4 -26.27 52.09 -42.05
CA ILE A 4 -25.18 51.31 -41.39
C ILE A 4 -23.73 51.81 -41.62
N LYS A 5 -22.78 51.94 -40.67
CA LYS A 5 -22.57 51.38 -39.31
C LYS A 5 -21.59 52.26 -38.51
N TRP A 6 -21.82 52.35 -37.21
CA TRP A 6 -20.85 52.72 -36.18
C TRP A 6 -19.81 51.62 -35.96
N PHE A 7 -18.57 51.98 -35.60
CA PHE A 7 -17.61 51.10 -34.93
C PHE A 7 -17.07 51.80 -33.68
N PHE A 8 -17.56 51.36 -32.52
CA PHE A 8 -16.97 51.59 -31.21
C PHE A 8 -16.02 50.43 -30.91
N THR A 9 -14.74 50.72 -30.70
CA THR A 9 -13.76 49.73 -30.23
C THR A 9 -13.81 49.71 -28.70
N ILE A 10 -14.38 48.65 -28.12
CA ILE A 10 -14.32 48.35 -26.69
C ILE A 10 -13.04 47.55 -26.45
N ILE A 11 -12.10 48.12 -25.71
CA ILE A 11 -10.93 47.39 -25.17
C ILE A 11 -11.41 46.63 -23.94
N ILE A 12 -11.56 45.31 -24.08
CA ILE A 12 -11.79 44.39 -22.97
C ILE A 12 -10.43 44.11 -22.33
N ILE A 13 -10.19 44.69 -21.15
CA ILE A 13 -9.09 44.28 -20.28
C ILE A 13 -9.54 42.97 -19.62
N SER A 14 -9.13 41.85 -20.21
CA SER A 14 -9.26 40.53 -19.62
C SER A 14 -8.32 40.46 -18.41
N ILE A 15 -8.86 40.64 -17.21
CA ILE A 15 -8.20 40.24 -15.98
C ILE A 15 -8.14 38.71 -16.04
N LEU A 16 -7.03 38.19 -16.55
CA LEU A 16 -6.65 36.79 -16.34
C LEU A 16 -6.43 36.67 -14.84
N SER A 17 -7.44 36.17 -14.15
CA SER A 17 -7.26 35.52 -12.85
C SER A 17 -6.25 34.41 -13.07
N PHE A 18 -4.97 34.70 -12.82
CA PHE A 18 -4.01 33.66 -12.52
C PHE A 18 -4.56 32.98 -11.26
N SER A 19 -5.32 31.90 -11.46
CA SER A 19 -5.41 30.85 -10.48
C SER A 19 -3.97 30.40 -10.29
N ALA A 20 -3.29 30.99 -9.31
CA ALA A 20 -2.15 30.37 -8.69
C ALA A 20 -2.64 28.98 -8.31
N HIS A 21 -2.28 27.98 -9.12
CA HIS A 21 -2.31 26.61 -8.68
C HIS A 21 -1.36 26.64 -7.50
N ALA A 22 -1.91 26.77 -6.29
CA ALA A 22 -1.15 26.63 -5.07
C ALA A 22 -0.48 25.26 -5.21
N GLN A 23 0.81 25.28 -5.53
CA GLN A 23 1.61 24.08 -5.61
C GLN A 23 1.45 23.44 -4.24
N GLU A 24 0.76 22.29 -4.22
CA GLU A 24 0.53 21.51 -3.02
C GLU A 24 1.89 21.42 -2.32
N ALA A 25 1.98 21.94 -1.09
CA ALA A 25 3.25 22.04 -0.39
C ALA A 25 3.85 20.63 -0.36
N SER A 26 4.93 20.40 -1.12
CA SER A 26 5.42 19.05 -1.33
C SER A 26 5.99 18.56 -0.01
N PHE A 27 5.31 17.62 0.64
CA PHE A 27 5.85 16.94 1.82
C PHE A 27 7.22 16.35 1.47
N GLU A 28 8.22 16.60 2.33
CA GLU A 28 9.52 15.93 2.31
C GLU A 28 9.74 15.29 3.68
N GLY A 29 10.14 14.03 3.68
CA GLY A 29 10.31 13.29 4.92
C GLY A 29 10.37 11.78 4.77
N ILE A 30 10.41 11.13 5.92
CA ILE A 30 10.44 9.68 6.06
C ILE A 30 9.19 9.24 6.84
N ILE A 31 8.46 8.27 6.30
CA ILE A 31 7.28 7.69 6.95
C ILE A 31 7.56 6.22 7.22
N THR A 32 7.23 5.75 8.42
CA THR A 32 7.21 4.32 8.74
C THR A 32 5.78 3.89 9.01
N SER A 33 5.32 2.87 8.30
CA SER A 33 4.02 2.24 8.48
C SER A 33 4.18 0.75 8.76
N ARG A 34 3.19 0.18 9.45
CA ARG A 34 3.13 -1.26 9.73
C ARG A 34 1.75 -1.83 9.43
N ILE A 35 1.69 -3.16 9.38
CA ILE A 35 0.47 -3.93 9.31
C ILE A 35 0.41 -4.87 10.50
N VAL A 36 -0.68 -4.77 11.26
CA VAL A 36 -1.00 -5.62 12.40
C VAL A 36 -2.14 -6.56 12.04
N PHE A 37 -2.00 -7.84 12.32
CA PHE A 37 -3.00 -8.88 12.04
C PHE A 37 -3.55 -9.43 13.35
N GLY A 38 -4.85 -9.26 13.62
CA GLY A 38 -5.43 -9.78 14.85
C GLY A 38 -4.71 -9.31 16.12
N GLU A 39 -4.21 -8.07 16.13
CA GLU A 39 -3.35 -7.46 17.18
C GLU A 39 -1.89 -7.93 17.22
N VAL A 40 -1.46 -8.82 16.32
CA VAL A 40 -0.07 -9.27 16.21
C VAL A 40 0.69 -8.43 15.18
N ASP A 41 1.79 -7.81 15.62
CA ASP A 41 2.72 -7.07 14.77
C ASP A 41 3.84 -8.01 14.29
N LEU A 42 3.86 -8.31 12.99
CA LEU A 42 4.85 -9.20 12.37
C LEU A 42 6.12 -8.48 11.92
N SER A 43 6.21 -7.15 12.06
CA SER A 43 7.41 -6.40 11.67
C SER A 43 8.69 -6.91 12.35
N PRO A 44 8.71 -7.26 13.65
CA PRO A 44 9.94 -7.75 14.28
C PRO A 44 10.37 -9.10 13.74
N LEU A 45 9.43 -9.91 13.23
CA LEU A 45 9.74 -11.19 12.61
C LEU A 45 10.44 -10.98 11.26
N ALA A 46 9.81 -10.21 10.36
CA ALA A 46 10.36 -9.96 9.03
C ALA A 46 11.72 -9.24 9.05
N GLU A 47 11.98 -8.41 10.08
CA GLU A 47 13.26 -7.69 10.19
C GLU A 47 14.41 -8.51 10.78
N LYS A 48 14.10 -9.52 11.60
CA LYS A 48 15.11 -10.23 12.41
C LYS A 48 15.49 -11.60 11.88
N ILE A 49 14.70 -12.20 10.99
CA ILE A 49 15.07 -13.50 10.40
C ILE A 49 16.39 -13.35 9.65
N ASP A 50 17.37 -14.16 10.03
CA ASP A 50 18.59 -14.38 9.26
C ASP A 50 18.40 -15.64 8.41
N TYR A 51 18.21 -15.45 7.09
CA TYR A 51 18.03 -16.53 6.12
C TYR A 51 19.34 -17.28 5.79
N HIS A 52 20.48 -16.80 6.26
CA HIS A 52 21.80 -17.39 5.99
C HIS A 52 22.44 -18.01 7.24
N LYS A 53 21.81 -17.87 8.42
CA LYS A 53 22.34 -18.42 9.68
C LYS A 53 21.23 -18.97 10.56
N GLY A 54 21.50 -20.13 11.15
CA GLY A 54 20.56 -20.80 12.05
C GLY A 54 19.39 -21.44 11.32
N ASN A 55 18.45 -21.99 12.08
CA ASN A 55 17.23 -22.60 11.53
C ASN A 55 16.13 -21.54 11.47
N VAL A 56 15.65 -21.21 10.26
CA VAL A 56 14.60 -20.19 10.02
C VAL A 56 13.29 -20.57 10.71
N GLN A 57 12.91 -21.84 10.69
CA GLN A 57 11.72 -22.35 11.36
C GLN A 57 11.80 -22.16 12.88
N GLU A 58 12.98 -22.37 13.49
CA GLU A 58 13.20 -22.12 14.91
C GLU A 58 13.10 -20.62 15.25
N GLN A 59 13.63 -19.74 14.39
CA GLN A 59 13.52 -18.28 14.55
C GLN A 59 12.05 -17.83 14.58
N ILE A 60 11.24 -18.35 13.65
CA ILE A 60 9.80 -18.07 13.56
C ILE A 60 9.05 -18.69 14.76
N GLY A 61 9.31 -19.95 15.07
CA GLY A 61 8.72 -20.61 16.22
C GLY A 61 9.07 -19.93 17.54
N SER A 62 10.28 -19.36 17.66
CA SER A 62 10.68 -18.53 18.80
C SER A 62 9.86 -17.24 18.87
N PHE A 63 9.63 -16.56 17.75
CA PHE A 63 8.79 -15.37 17.72
C PHE A 63 7.37 -15.66 18.22
N PHE A 64 6.70 -16.67 17.67
CA PHE A 64 5.33 -17.02 18.09
C PHE A 64 5.25 -17.47 19.56
N ARG A 65 6.27 -18.16 20.09
CA ARG A 65 6.35 -18.52 21.52
C ARG A 65 6.48 -17.33 22.45
N THR A 66 6.93 -16.17 21.96
CA THR A 66 7.04 -14.94 22.76
C THR A 66 5.78 -14.07 22.76
N LEU A 67 4.78 -14.42 21.94
CA LEU A 67 3.51 -13.68 21.91
C LEU A 67 2.71 -13.91 23.19
N PRO A 68 2.00 -12.90 23.70
CA PRO A 68 1.00 -13.08 24.75
C PRO A 68 -0.06 -14.11 24.33
N ALA A 69 -0.47 -14.98 25.26
CA ALA A 69 -1.45 -16.05 24.99
C ALA A 69 -2.73 -15.53 24.29
N ALA A 70 -3.29 -14.41 24.77
CA ALA A 70 -4.48 -13.82 24.17
C ALA A 70 -4.30 -13.41 22.69
N GLN A 71 -3.11 -12.94 22.30
CA GLN A 71 -2.81 -12.58 20.91
C GLN A 71 -2.58 -13.84 20.07
N SER A 72 -1.88 -14.83 20.62
CA SER A 72 -1.67 -16.13 19.95
C SER A 72 -3.00 -16.83 19.68
N ASP A 73 -3.89 -16.92 20.67
CA ASP A 73 -5.20 -17.57 20.56
C ASP A 73 -6.08 -16.85 19.52
N LYS A 74 -6.05 -15.51 19.52
CA LYS A 74 -6.81 -14.71 18.54
C LYS A 74 -6.30 -14.93 17.12
N LEU A 75 -4.98 -14.90 16.92
CA LEU A 75 -4.37 -15.16 15.62
C LEU A 75 -4.67 -16.58 15.14
N GLN A 76 -4.56 -17.57 16.02
CA GLN A 76 -4.87 -18.97 15.71
C GLN A 76 -6.34 -19.13 15.31
N ALA A 77 -7.28 -18.56 16.08
CA ALA A 77 -8.70 -18.61 15.75
C ALA A 77 -9.02 -17.95 14.39
N MET A 78 -8.33 -16.86 14.04
CA MET A 78 -8.45 -16.23 12.73
C MET A 78 -7.94 -17.14 11.59
N ILE A 79 -6.80 -17.80 11.79
CA ILE A 79 -6.23 -18.74 10.81
C ILE A 79 -7.13 -19.97 10.63
N GLU A 80 -7.65 -20.54 11.72
CA GLU A 80 -8.53 -21.71 11.68
C GLU A 80 -9.84 -21.43 10.92
N ARG A 81 -10.37 -20.21 11.04
CA ARG A 81 -11.58 -19.77 10.31
C ARG A 81 -11.32 -19.51 8.85
N ASN A 82 -10.14 -18.99 8.53
CA ASN A 82 -9.76 -18.65 7.17
C ASN A 82 -8.29 -19.02 6.91
N PRO A 83 -8.02 -20.23 6.40
CA PRO A 83 -6.66 -20.67 6.09
C PRO A 83 -5.90 -19.77 5.10
N MET A 84 -6.62 -18.99 4.26
CA MET A 84 -5.99 -18.01 3.38
C MET A 84 -5.33 -16.87 4.14
N MET A 85 -5.70 -16.62 5.41
CA MET A 85 -5.02 -15.66 6.27
C MET A 85 -3.56 -16.01 6.47
N THR A 86 -3.22 -17.30 6.58
CA THR A 86 -1.82 -17.73 6.67
C THR A 86 -1.05 -17.30 5.43
N ILE A 87 -1.61 -17.50 4.23
CA ILE A 87 -0.96 -17.07 2.99
C ILE A 87 -0.84 -15.55 2.94
N ALA A 88 -1.89 -14.81 3.33
CA ALA A 88 -1.86 -13.35 3.37
C ALA A 88 -0.79 -12.80 4.34
N LEU A 89 -0.66 -13.41 5.53
CA LEU A 89 0.36 -13.07 6.53
C LEU A 89 1.78 -13.22 5.96
N LEU A 90 2.00 -14.23 5.11
CA LEU A 90 3.30 -14.51 4.52
C LEU A 90 3.61 -13.61 3.31
N MET A 91 2.57 -13.24 2.55
CA MET A 91 2.73 -12.47 1.31
C MET A 91 2.74 -10.95 1.49
N ILE A 92 2.30 -10.43 2.64
CA ILE A 92 2.21 -8.99 2.86
C ILE A 92 3.39 -8.53 3.72
N PRO A 93 4.22 -7.57 3.25
CA PRO A 93 5.28 -7.00 4.08
C PRO A 93 4.66 -6.31 5.30
N PRO A 94 5.05 -6.68 6.54
CA PRO A 94 4.44 -6.13 7.74
C PRO A 94 4.93 -4.72 8.09
N GLN A 95 6.00 -4.23 7.46
CA GLN A 95 6.51 -2.89 7.67
C GLN A 95 7.03 -2.28 6.35
N THR A 96 6.76 -0.99 6.20
CA THR A 96 7.19 -0.17 5.06
C THR A 96 7.84 1.11 5.56
N THR A 97 8.97 1.48 4.96
CA THR A 97 9.56 2.81 5.12
C THR A 97 9.48 3.57 3.80
N LEU A 98 8.80 4.71 3.79
CA LEU A 98 8.71 5.60 2.64
C LEU A 98 9.69 6.76 2.78
N TYR A 99 10.42 7.04 1.69
CA TYR A 99 11.25 8.23 1.52
C TYR A 99 10.58 9.12 0.48
N ILE A 100 10.32 10.38 0.82
CA ILE A 100 9.54 11.29 -0.02
C ILE A 100 10.30 12.60 -0.20
N LYS A 101 10.47 13.04 -1.46
CA LYS A 101 11.04 14.35 -1.79
C LYS A 101 10.66 14.78 -3.21
N GLY A 102 10.15 16.01 -3.35
CA GLY A 102 9.94 16.64 -4.66
C GLY A 102 9.08 15.82 -5.64
N GLY A 103 8.05 15.12 -5.16
CA GLY A 103 7.21 14.25 -5.99
C GLY A 103 7.83 12.89 -6.36
N THR A 104 9.02 12.59 -5.83
CA THR A 104 9.64 11.26 -5.87
C THR A 104 9.38 10.54 -4.55
N ILE A 105 8.97 9.27 -4.64
CA ILE A 105 8.65 8.44 -3.48
C ILE A 105 9.32 7.08 -3.68
N LEU A 106 10.03 6.60 -2.65
CA LEU A 106 10.53 5.23 -2.61
C LEU A 106 10.04 4.56 -1.32
N ALA A 107 9.21 3.54 -1.47
CA ALA A 107 8.86 2.64 -0.37
C ALA A 107 9.83 1.46 -0.34
N LYS A 108 10.38 1.13 0.82
CA LYS A 108 11.21 -0.05 1.07
C LYS A 108 10.52 -0.96 2.08
N MET A 109 10.48 -2.24 1.77
CA MET A 109 9.70 -3.25 2.48
C MET A 109 10.51 -4.55 2.60
N LYS A 110 10.28 -5.28 3.68
CA LYS A 110 10.74 -6.66 3.83
C LYS A 110 9.55 -7.52 4.21
N GLY A 111 9.34 -8.60 3.47
CA GLY A 111 8.43 -9.67 3.85
C GLY A 111 9.21 -10.87 4.40
N LEU A 112 8.54 -12.02 4.47
CA LEU A 112 9.20 -13.26 4.86
C LEU A 112 9.89 -13.87 3.64
N GLY A 113 11.22 -13.73 3.59
CA GLY A 113 12.11 -14.31 2.59
C GLY A 113 12.31 -13.47 1.34
N TYR A 114 11.77 -12.25 1.31
CA TYR A 114 11.94 -11.33 0.20
C TYR A 114 12.00 -9.87 0.66
N GLU A 115 12.62 -9.02 -0.15
CA GLU A 115 12.54 -7.56 -0.04
C GLU A 115 11.81 -6.98 -1.24
N MET A 116 11.18 -5.83 -1.05
CA MET A 116 10.50 -5.09 -2.11
C MET A 116 10.82 -3.61 -2.03
N GLU A 117 11.05 -2.99 -3.18
CA GLU A 117 11.14 -1.54 -3.33
C GLU A 117 10.10 -1.06 -4.35
N HIS A 118 9.29 -0.07 -3.96
CA HIS A 118 8.27 0.52 -4.84
C HIS A 118 8.54 2.01 -5.02
N TYR A 119 9.00 2.36 -6.21
CA TYR A 119 9.40 3.72 -6.58
C TYR A 119 8.36 4.39 -7.46
N HIS A 120 8.12 5.67 -7.21
CA HIS A 120 7.35 6.56 -8.06
C HIS A 120 8.10 7.87 -8.28
N ASN A 121 8.13 8.33 -9.51
CA ASN A 121 8.45 9.71 -9.86
C ASN A 121 7.29 10.30 -10.64
N LEU A 122 6.51 11.14 -9.96
CA LEU A 122 5.28 11.69 -10.51
C LEU A 122 5.54 12.71 -11.63
N SER A 123 6.70 13.38 -11.61
CA SER A 123 7.07 14.34 -12.66
C SER A 123 7.54 13.67 -13.93
N ALA A 124 8.25 12.54 -13.81
CA ALA A 124 8.68 11.73 -14.94
C ALA A 124 7.59 10.75 -15.44
N ASP A 125 6.53 10.57 -14.66
CA ASP A 125 5.49 9.57 -14.91
C ASP A 125 6.04 8.14 -14.98
N GLU A 126 6.97 7.83 -14.07
CA GLU A 126 7.65 6.53 -14.00
C GLU A 126 7.45 5.88 -12.63
N ALA A 127 7.15 4.59 -12.63
CA ALA A 127 7.13 3.78 -11.42
C ALA A 127 7.78 2.42 -11.66
N PHE A 128 8.44 1.91 -10.61
CA PHE A 128 9.12 0.61 -10.62
C PHE A 128 8.76 -0.16 -9.35
N ILE A 129 8.59 -1.48 -9.50
CA ILE A 129 8.47 -2.42 -8.38
C ILE A 129 9.61 -3.42 -8.52
N TYR A 130 10.59 -3.35 -7.64
CA TYR A 130 11.68 -4.31 -7.52
C TYR A 130 11.34 -5.29 -6.40
N THR A 131 11.46 -6.58 -6.66
CA THR A 131 11.34 -7.63 -5.65
C THR A 131 12.52 -8.58 -5.78
N ALA A 132 13.12 -8.98 -4.66
CA ALA A 132 14.22 -9.93 -4.64
C ALA A 132 14.12 -10.88 -3.45
N SER A 133 14.61 -12.10 -3.65
CA SER A 133 14.73 -13.08 -2.58
C SER A 133 15.82 -12.66 -1.59
N LEU A 134 15.53 -12.84 -0.30
CA LEU A 134 16.51 -12.71 0.77
C LEU A 134 17.36 -13.99 0.94
N ILE A 135 16.99 -15.08 0.26
CA ILE A 135 17.69 -16.37 0.28
C ILE A 135 18.67 -16.45 -0.90
N ASP A 136 18.20 -16.15 -2.12
CA ASP A 136 19.03 -15.99 -3.32
C ASP A 136 18.86 -14.57 -3.91
N PRO A 137 19.73 -13.62 -3.55
CA PRO A 137 19.63 -12.25 -4.06
C PRO A 137 19.76 -12.10 -5.58
N GLN A 138 20.21 -13.13 -6.31
CA GLN A 138 20.20 -13.13 -7.78
C GLN A 138 18.80 -13.41 -8.35
N ASN A 139 17.93 -14.05 -7.57
CA ASN A 139 16.53 -14.23 -7.88
C ASN A 139 15.76 -12.94 -7.60
N ALA A 140 15.74 -12.06 -8.61
CA ALA A 140 15.08 -10.75 -8.56
C ALA A 140 14.27 -10.47 -9.81
N ALA A 141 13.22 -9.65 -9.66
CA ALA A 141 12.36 -9.20 -10.72
C ALA A 141 12.01 -7.72 -10.55
N THR A 142 11.90 -6.99 -11.67
CA THR A 142 11.51 -5.58 -11.67
C THR A 142 10.44 -5.35 -12.71
N SER A 143 9.26 -4.87 -12.30
CA SER A 143 8.26 -4.36 -13.22
C SER A 143 8.32 -2.84 -13.31
N THR A 144 7.89 -2.29 -14.45
CA THR A 144 7.69 -0.86 -14.66
C THR A 144 6.24 -0.58 -15.05
N TYR A 145 5.75 0.62 -14.71
CA TYR A 145 4.46 1.15 -15.18
C TYR A 145 4.45 2.68 -15.08
N LYS A 146 3.38 3.31 -15.57
CA LYS A 146 3.18 4.76 -15.46
C LYS A 146 2.09 5.11 -14.45
N PRO A 147 2.36 5.94 -13.43
CA PRO A 147 1.33 6.43 -12.51
C PRO A 147 0.12 7.09 -13.19
N SER A 148 0.31 7.79 -14.31
CA SER A 148 -0.75 8.50 -15.03
C SER A 148 -1.75 7.58 -15.73
N GLU A 149 -1.33 6.36 -16.10
CA GLU A 149 -2.21 5.33 -16.66
C GLU A 149 -3.15 4.74 -15.58
N GLY A 150 -2.96 5.19 -14.33
CA GLY A 150 -3.74 4.82 -13.17
C GLY A 150 -3.23 3.53 -12.53
N TYR A 151 -3.88 3.14 -11.44
CA TYR A 151 -3.48 1.98 -10.65
C TYR A 151 -4.37 0.75 -10.87
N LYS A 152 -5.08 0.70 -12.01
CA LYS A 152 -6.04 -0.38 -12.29
C LYS A 152 -5.37 -1.75 -12.36
N GLU A 153 -4.21 -1.84 -13.01
CA GLU A 153 -3.44 -3.09 -13.10
C GLU A 153 -2.77 -3.44 -11.77
N LEU A 154 -2.39 -2.43 -10.97
CA LEU A 154 -1.78 -2.63 -9.66
C LEU A 154 -2.77 -3.09 -8.59
N PHE A 155 -3.99 -2.55 -8.60
CA PHE A 155 -5.05 -2.82 -7.62
C PHE A 155 -6.28 -3.49 -8.24
N ALA A 156 -6.09 -4.34 -9.25
CA ALA A 156 -7.21 -4.98 -9.95
C ALA A 156 -8.13 -5.76 -8.99
N GLY A 157 -9.40 -5.90 -9.40
CA GLY A 157 -10.37 -6.76 -8.71
C GLY A 157 -10.93 -6.18 -7.41
N ASP A 158 -10.70 -6.88 -6.31
CA ASP A 158 -11.14 -6.62 -4.94
C ASP A 158 -10.34 -5.50 -4.25
N LYS A 159 -9.13 -5.20 -4.75
CA LYS A 159 -8.26 -4.15 -4.23
C LYS A 159 -8.64 -2.73 -4.68
N LEU A 160 -9.52 -2.59 -5.68
CA LEU A 160 -9.98 -1.32 -6.20
C LEU A 160 -11.30 -0.92 -5.55
N ILE A 161 -11.27 0.09 -4.67
CA ILE A 161 -12.46 0.63 -4.02
C ILE A 161 -13.07 1.71 -4.90
N THR A 162 -14.28 1.49 -5.40
CA THR A 162 -14.97 2.41 -6.31
C THR A 162 -16.38 2.77 -5.83
N PRO A 163 -16.90 3.97 -6.17
CA PRO A 163 -18.25 4.39 -5.77
C PRO A 163 -19.37 3.51 -6.31
N ASP A 164 -19.17 2.78 -7.41
CA ASP A 164 -20.14 1.82 -7.94
C ASP A 164 -20.22 0.55 -7.07
N LYS A 165 -19.09 0.05 -6.55
CA LYS A 165 -19.00 -1.18 -5.74
C LYS A 165 -19.19 -0.95 -4.24
N TYR A 166 -18.88 0.23 -3.73
CA TYR A 166 -18.88 0.54 -2.29
C TYR A 166 -19.80 1.69 -1.93
N THR A 167 -20.44 1.60 -0.77
CA THR A 167 -21.11 2.70 -0.09
C THR A 167 -20.09 3.44 0.76
N PHE A 168 -19.92 4.72 0.50
CA PHE A 168 -19.08 5.62 1.28
C PHE A 168 -19.90 6.34 2.35
N SER A 169 -19.34 6.51 3.54
CA SER A 169 -19.92 7.36 4.58
C SER A 169 -18.83 8.08 5.36
N LYS A 170 -18.98 9.40 5.53
CA LYS A 170 -18.16 10.15 6.50
C LYS A 170 -18.70 9.86 7.90
N LEU A 171 -17.81 9.51 8.81
CA LEU A 171 -18.16 9.31 10.21
C LEU A 171 -17.97 10.62 10.98
N PRO A 172 -18.78 10.88 12.02
CA PRO A 172 -18.71 12.14 12.79
C PRO A 172 -17.45 12.22 13.69
N GLN A 173 -16.75 11.11 13.88
CA GLN A 173 -15.61 11.00 14.77
C GLN A 173 -14.29 11.39 14.08
N THR A 174 -13.32 11.78 14.90
CA THR A 174 -11.92 11.93 14.51
C THR A 174 -11.06 10.98 15.33
N ALA A 175 -9.85 10.68 14.87
CA ALA A 175 -8.89 9.91 15.64
C ALA A 175 -7.47 10.43 15.39
N THR A 176 -6.59 10.29 16.39
CA THR A 176 -5.18 10.67 16.21
C THR A 176 -4.38 9.48 15.68
N VAL A 177 -3.65 9.66 14.58
CA VAL A 177 -2.74 8.66 14.00
C VAL A 177 -1.39 9.31 13.76
N ALA A 178 -0.31 8.74 14.29
CA ALA A 178 1.05 9.29 14.20
C ALA A 178 1.16 10.79 14.58
N GLY A 179 0.32 11.27 15.50
CA GLY A 179 0.28 12.67 15.93
C GLY A 179 -0.62 13.61 15.10
N TYR A 180 -1.27 13.10 14.05
CA TYR A 180 -2.18 13.85 13.19
C TYR A 180 -3.64 13.55 13.55
N VAL A 181 -4.48 14.58 13.63
CA VAL A 181 -5.92 14.42 13.80
C VAL A 181 -6.54 14.08 12.45
N CYS A 182 -7.05 12.86 12.32
CA CYS A 182 -7.62 12.33 11.10
C CYS A 182 -9.15 12.41 11.10
N ASN A 183 -9.70 12.70 9.92
CA ASN A 183 -11.10 12.42 9.61
C ASN A 183 -11.28 10.92 9.40
N VAL A 184 -12.47 10.41 9.74
CA VAL A 184 -12.77 8.99 9.61
C VAL A 184 -13.88 8.77 8.59
N SER A 185 -13.65 7.89 7.62
CA SER A 185 -14.63 7.46 6.63
C SER A 185 -14.79 5.93 6.68
N SER A 186 -15.96 5.45 6.24
CA SER A 186 -16.21 4.02 6.05
C SER A 186 -16.54 3.71 4.60
N TYR A 187 -16.08 2.53 4.18
CA TYR A 187 -16.41 1.94 2.89
C TYR A 187 -16.95 0.53 3.12
N VAL A 188 -18.19 0.31 2.69
CA VAL A 188 -18.88 -0.99 2.82
C VAL A 188 -19.29 -1.47 1.44
N PRO A 189 -18.94 -2.69 1.01
CA PRO A 189 -19.39 -3.24 -0.27
C PRO A 189 -20.91 -3.22 -0.38
N LYS A 190 -21.45 -2.86 -1.55
CA LYS A 190 -22.90 -2.85 -1.80
C LYS A 190 -23.48 -4.24 -2.02
N SER A 191 -22.64 -5.18 -2.40
CA SER A 191 -22.99 -6.58 -2.57
C SER A 191 -22.24 -7.40 -1.54
N ALA A 192 -22.87 -8.46 -1.03
CA ALA A 192 -22.16 -9.39 -0.15
C ALA A 192 -20.89 -9.88 -0.87
N PRO A 193 -19.77 -10.01 -0.16
CA PRO A 193 -18.60 -10.66 -0.71
C PRO A 193 -19.02 -12.05 -1.21
N GLY A 194 -18.79 -12.31 -2.49
CA GLY A 194 -19.00 -13.62 -3.08
C GLY A 194 -17.66 -14.32 -3.16
N ASN A 195 -17.65 -15.66 -3.21
CA ASN A 195 -16.47 -16.50 -3.44
C ASN A 195 -15.79 -16.16 -4.78
N ALA A 196 -15.18 -14.99 -4.88
CA ALA A 196 -14.53 -14.50 -6.06
C ALA A 196 -13.14 -15.14 -6.12
N THR A 197 -12.77 -15.59 -7.30
CA THR A 197 -11.37 -15.93 -7.58
C THR A 197 -10.66 -14.60 -7.87
N GLY A 198 -9.61 -14.30 -7.12
CA GLY A 198 -8.73 -13.17 -7.38
C GLY A 198 -8.08 -13.29 -8.77
N ALA A 199 -7.51 -12.19 -9.26
CA ALA A 199 -6.94 -12.09 -10.61
C ALA A 199 -5.85 -13.15 -10.92
N ASN A 200 -5.26 -13.76 -9.89
CA ASN A 200 -4.17 -14.71 -9.99
C ASN A 200 -4.62 -16.18 -9.82
N GLY A 201 -5.93 -16.48 -9.85
CA GLY A 201 -6.46 -17.82 -9.60
C GLY A 201 -6.47 -18.24 -8.12
N LEU A 202 -5.96 -17.38 -7.23
CA LEU A 202 -6.06 -17.53 -5.77
C LEU A 202 -7.44 -17.03 -5.29
N PRO A 203 -7.98 -17.53 -4.16
CA PRO A 203 -9.18 -16.96 -3.55
C PRO A 203 -9.01 -15.45 -3.31
N ALA A 204 -10.00 -14.65 -3.72
CA ALA A 204 -10.02 -13.23 -3.43
C ALA A 204 -10.18 -13.00 -1.93
N VAL A 205 -9.62 -11.89 -1.42
CA VAL A 205 -9.77 -11.52 -0.03
C VAL A 205 -11.05 -10.69 0.09
N ASP A 206 -12.07 -11.30 0.66
CA ASP A 206 -13.40 -10.70 0.78
C ASP A 206 -13.44 -9.59 1.84
N VAL A 207 -13.20 -8.36 1.40
CA VAL A 207 -13.34 -7.17 2.25
C VAL A 207 -14.81 -6.92 2.56
N ARG A 208 -15.16 -6.87 3.85
CA ARG A 208 -16.51 -6.56 4.33
C ARG A 208 -16.69 -5.10 4.73
N LYS A 209 -15.64 -4.45 5.22
CA LYS A 209 -15.67 -3.05 5.64
C LYS A 209 -14.23 -2.52 5.70
N LEU A 210 -14.05 -1.28 5.28
CA LEU A 210 -12.85 -0.50 5.54
C LEU A 210 -13.23 0.71 6.39
N ILE A 211 -12.44 1.02 7.41
CA ILE A 211 -12.47 2.32 8.09
C ILE A 211 -11.16 3.02 7.77
N VAL A 212 -11.23 4.21 7.19
CA VAL A 212 -10.10 4.93 6.62
C VAL A 212 -9.90 6.23 7.38
N TYR A 213 -8.65 6.53 7.71
CA TYR A 213 -8.27 7.68 8.50
C TYR A 213 -7.41 8.60 7.64
N THR A 214 -7.92 9.80 7.33
CA THR A 214 -7.26 10.74 6.41
C THR A 214 -6.91 12.06 7.08
N ASN A 215 -5.79 12.66 6.65
CA ASN A 215 -5.37 13.98 7.08
C ASN A 215 -4.81 14.78 5.90
N SER A 216 -5.26 16.04 5.78
CA SER A 216 -4.94 16.91 4.64
C SER A 216 -3.54 17.52 4.67
N GLU A 217 -2.80 17.42 5.79
CA GLU A 217 -1.40 17.82 5.85
C GLU A 217 -0.46 16.79 5.21
N ILE A 218 -0.94 15.55 5.04
CA ILE A 218 -0.22 14.49 4.36
C ILE A 218 -0.75 14.39 2.92
N SER A 219 0.15 14.50 1.94
CA SER A 219 -0.24 14.45 0.52
C SER A 219 -0.78 13.06 0.18
N LYS A 220 -1.88 12.99 -0.58
CA LYS A 220 -2.44 11.73 -1.12
C LYS A 220 -1.47 10.91 -1.99
N THR A 221 -0.36 11.52 -2.41
CA THR A 221 0.67 10.86 -3.23
C THR A 221 1.27 9.63 -2.55
N ILE A 222 1.19 9.52 -1.23
CA ILE A 222 1.60 8.31 -0.51
C ILE A 222 0.63 7.14 -0.70
N ASN A 223 -0.60 7.38 -1.17
CA ASN A 223 -1.68 6.39 -1.05
C ASN A 223 -1.46 5.14 -1.91
N PHE A 224 -0.50 5.16 -2.84
CA PHE A 224 -0.12 3.99 -3.63
C PHE A 224 0.53 2.88 -2.80
N SER A 225 1.09 3.19 -1.62
CA SER A 225 1.76 2.19 -0.78
C SER A 225 0.77 1.37 0.06
N HIS A 226 -0.51 1.67 -0.03
CA HIS A 226 -1.56 1.00 0.74
C HIS A 226 -1.99 -0.32 0.08
N PRO A 227 -2.49 -1.28 0.86
CA PRO A 227 -2.97 -2.57 0.33
C PRO A 227 -4.19 -2.45 -0.60
N TYR A 228 -4.92 -1.33 -0.53
CA TYR A 228 -6.11 -1.03 -1.33
C TYR A 228 -5.98 0.34 -2.00
N TYR A 229 -6.47 0.45 -3.24
CA TYR A 229 -6.68 1.76 -3.83
C TYR A 229 -8.01 2.34 -3.34
N ILE A 230 -7.91 3.38 -2.52
CA ILE A 230 -9.06 4.10 -1.97
C ILE A 230 -9.01 5.54 -2.50
N PRO A 231 -10.07 6.03 -3.16
CA PRO A 231 -10.08 7.32 -3.84
C PRO A 231 -10.29 8.49 -2.86
N GLU A 232 -9.43 8.60 -1.85
CA GLU A 232 -9.40 9.72 -0.91
C GLU A 232 -8.62 10.91 -1.49
N ALA A 233 -9.06 12.13 -1.15
CA ALA A 233 -8.41 13.36 -1.61
C ALA A 233 -7.15 13.71 -0.79
N ASP A 234 -7.07 13.17 0.42
CA ASP A 234 -6.02 13.43 1.41
C ASP A 234 -5.14 12.17 1.61
N GLY A 235 -4.01 12.32 2.29
CA GLY A 235 -3.17 11.20 2.70
C GLY A 235 -3.90 10.29 3.68
N ILE A 236 -3.86 8.98 3.44
CA ILE A 236 -4.42 7.96 4.32
C ILE A 236 -3.33 7.54 5.31
N LEU A 237 -3.59 7.69 6.60
CA LEU A 237 -2.63 7.40 7.67
C LEU A 237 -2.92 6.04 8.33
N ARG A 238 -4.15 5.54 8.23
CA ARG A 238 -4.56 4.23 8.76
C ARG A 238 -5.72 3.67 7.96
N ILE A 239 -5.77 2.34 7.85
CA ILE A 239 -6.88 1.57 7.29
C ILE A 239 -7.15 0.41 8.24
N ASP A 240 -8.35 0.39 8.83
CA ASP A 240 -8.88 -0.79 9.52
C ASP A 240 -9.63 -1.65 8.51
N ILE A 241 -9.15 -2.87 8.30
CA ILE A 241 -9.64 -3.79 7.28
C ILE A 241 -10.39 -4.93 7.98
N PHE A 242 -11.68 -5.06 7.66
CA PHE A 242 -12.55 -6.10 8.18
C PHE A 242 -12.82 -7.11 7.08
N LEU A 243 -12.34 -8.34 7.27
CA LEU A 243 -12.63 -9.48 6.38
C LEU A 243 -13.79 -10.34 6.92
N GLU A 244 -14.09 -10.17 8.20
CA GLU A 244 -15.17 -10.86 8.91
C GLU A 244 -16.18 -9.83 9.43
N ASP A 245 -17.39 -10.30 9.73
CA ASP A 245 -18.38 -9.51 10.45
C ASP A 245 -18.00 -9.48 11.94
N SER A 246 -17.19 -8.49 12.29
CA SER A 246 -16.55 -8.34 13.59
C SER A 246 -16.52 -6.87 13.99
N ASP A 247 -16.56 -6.62 15.30
CA ASP A 247 -16.37 -5.29 15.89
C ASP A 247 -14.91 -4.85 15.86
N GLN A 248 -13.98 -5.78 15.67
CA GLN A 248 -12.54 -5.53 15.60
C GLN A 248 -12.00 -5.80 14.18
N PRO A 249 -11.06 -4.99 13.69
CA PRO A 249 -10.46 -5.21 12.38
C PRO A 249 -9.66 -6.51 12.35
N THR A 250 -9.69 -7.17 11.19
CA THR A 250 -8.85 -8.33 10.89
C THR A 250 -7.40 -7.89 10.69
N MET A 251 -7.21 -6.78 9.97
CA MET A 251 -5.91 -6.16 9.73
C MET A 251 -5.97 -4.65 9.97
N VAL A 252 -4.91 -4.08 10.51
CA VAL A 252 -4.72 -2.64 10.66
C VAL A 252 -3.44 -2.25 9.94
N TYR A 253 -3.57 -1.52 8.84
CA TYR A 253 -2.45 -0.75 8.29
C TYR A 253 -2.42 0.59 9.01
N GLU A 254 -1.26 1.02 9.54
CA GLU A 254 -1.13 2.34 10.17
C GLU A 254 0.28 2.92 10.01
N MET A 255 0.36 4.25 9.91
CA MET A 255 1.60 4.97 10.14
C MET A 255 1.92 5.00 11.62
N ILE A 256 3.13 4.59 11.97
CA ILE A 256 3.66 4.66 13.33
C ILE A 256 4.62 5.82 13.52
N LYS A 257 5.16 6.37 12.42
CA LYS A 257 6.12 7.46 12.46
C LYS A 257 6.05 8.32 11.20
N VAL A 258 6.11 9.64 11.37
CA VAL A 258 6.20 10.63 10.29
C VAL A 258 7.28 11.64 10.68
N ASP A 259 8.44 11.56 10.04
CA ASP A 259 9.57 12.45 10.27
C ASP A 259 9.70 13.46 9.13
N LYS A 260 9.40 14.74 9.40
CA LYS A 260 9.67 15.85 8.48
C LYS A 260 11.18 16.17 8.51
N THR A 261 11.94 15.50 7.65
CA THR A 261 13.39 15.61 7.55
C THR A 261 13.82 15.69 6.09
N THR A 262 15.00 16.25 5.85
CA THR A 262 15.62 16.20 4.51
C THR A 262 15.88 14.75 4.10
N VAL A 263 15.52 14.43 2.86
CA VAL A 263 15.78 13.14 2.22
C VAL A 263 16.91 13.30 1.21
N ASN A 264 17.93 12.47 1.33
CA ASN A 264 19.04 12.45 0.39
C ASN A 264 18.66 11.71 -0.89
N ASP A 265 19.21 12.14 -2.03
CA ASP A 265 18.88 11.52 -3.32
C ASP A 265 19.30 10.03 -3.38
N SER A 266 20.34 9.65 -2.62
CA SER A 266 20.74 8.24 -2.45
C SER A 266 19.69 7.39 -1.74
N GLN A 267 18.82 7.98 -0.91
CA GLN A 267 17.72 7.29 -0.25
C GLN A 267 16.54 7.06 -1.20
N LEU A 268 16.51 7.73 -2.35
CA LEU A 268 15.50 7.57 -3.40
C LEU A 268 15.97 6.68 -4.57
N GLN A 269 17.15 6.08 -4.46
CA GLN A 269 17.64 5.15 -5.48
C GLN A 269 16.99 3.78 -5.31
N ILE A 270 16.22 3.37 -6.31
CA ILE A 270 15.64 2.04 -6.42
C ILE A 270 16.61 1.06 -7.09
N LYS A 271 16.66 -0.17 -6.58
CA LYS A 271 17.30 -1.31 -7.25
C LYS A 271 16.52 -1.73 -8.50
N LYS A 272 17.21 -2.26 -9.51
CA LYS A 272 16.56 -2.80 -10.71
C LYS A 272 17.26 -4.08 -11.14
N SER A 273 16.48 -5.06 -11.56
CA SER A 273 16.94 -6.29 -12.23
C SER A 273 16.78 -6.16 -13.75
N GLN A 274 17.32 -7.13 -14.48
CA GLN A 274 17.08 -7.29 -15.92
C GLN A 274 16.50 -8.68 -16.21
N PRO A 275 15.55 -8.81 -17.16
CA PRO A 275 14.92 -7.71 -17.91
C PRO A 275 13.96 -6.88 -17.03
N LEU A 276 13.55 -5.71 -17.55
CA LEU A 276 12.42 -4.96 -17.01
C LEU A 276 11.12 -5.50 -17.60
N TYR A 277 10.18 -5.85 -16.74
CA TYR A 277 8.87 -6.40 -17.11
C TYR A 277 7.76 -5.34 -17.09
N GLN A 278 6.65 -5.60 -17.78
CA GLN A 278 5.39 -4.92 -17.53
C GLN A 278 4.66 -5.58 -16.35
N LEU A 279 3.84 -4.83 -15.62
CA LEU A 279 3.00 -5.39 -14.53
C LEU A 279 2.11 -6.55 -15.00
N THR A 280 1.66 -6.50 -16.25
CA THR A 280 0.77 -7.49 -16.87
C THR A 280 1.49 -8.72 -17.41
N ASP A 281 2.83 -8.75 -17.38
CA ASP A 281 3.59 -9.87 -17.92
C ASP A 281 3.41 -11.10 -17.03
N MET A 282 2.95 -12.21 -17.62
CA MET A 282 2.81 -13.48 -16.92
C MET A 282 4.15 -13.95 -16.34
N GLU A 283 5.26 -13.73 -17.04
CA GLU A 283 6.60 -14.07 -16.55
C GLU A 283 6.95 -13.30 -15.26
N TYR A 284 6.59 -12.02 -15.20
CA TYR A 284 6.77 -11.22 -13.97
C TYR A 284 5.93 -11.78 -12.82
N GLY A 285 4.66 -12.07 -13.08
CA GLY A 285 3.77 -12.69 -12.09
C GLY A 285 4.31 -14.01 -11.53
N MET A 286 4.82 -14.89 -12.41
CA MET A 286 5.42 -16.17 -12.01
C MET A 286 6.72 -15.98 -11.24
N LYS A 287 7.59 -15.03 -11.62
CA LYS A 287 8.81 -14.71 -10.86
C LYS A 287 8.49 -14.15 -9.47
N LEU A 288 7.54 -13.22 -9.38
CA LEU A 288 7.11 -12.66 -8.11
C LEU A 288 6.54 -13.76 -7.18
N LEU A 289 5.73 -14.65 -7.73
CA LEU A 289 5.24 -15.82 -6.99
C LEU A 289 6.40 -16.72 -6.55
N GLY A 290 7.36 -17.02 -7.43
CA GLY A 290 8.54 -17.81 -7.08
C GLY A 290 9.37 -17.21 -5.94
N ILE A 291 9.69 -15.91 -6.01
CA ILE A 291 10.45 -15.20 -4.98
C ILE A 291 9.71 -15.21 -3.63
N THR A 292 8.39 -14.94 -3.64
CA THR A 292 7.60 -14.93 -2.41
C THR A 292 7.42 -16.34 -1.83
N MET A 293 7.25 -17.36 -2.67
CA MET A 293 7.12 -18.75 -2.23
C MET A 293 8.44 -19.36 -1.76
N GLU A 294 9.60 -18.95 -2.29
CA GLU A 294 10.92 -19.41 -1.81
C GLU A 294 11.12 -19.08 -0.33
N GLY A 295 10.68 -17.88 0.07
CA GLY A 295 10.62 -17.48 1.48
C GLY A 295 9.74 -18.41 2.31
N ILE A 296 8.59 -18.81 1.78
CA ILE A 296 7.63 -19.70 2.46
C ILE A 296 8.10 -21.16 2.49
N SER A 297 8.74 -21.66 1.44
CA SER A 297 9.24 -23.04 1.40
C SER A 297 10.38 -23.24 2.39
N SER A 298 11.23 -22.22 2.60
CA SER A 298 12.24 -22.24 3.66
C SER A 298 11.68 -22.38 5.08
N LEU A 299 10.35 -22.28 5.24
CA LEU A 299 9.65 -22.51 6.52
C LEU A 299 9.26 -23.98 6.74
N GLY A 300 9.23 -24.78 5.67
CA GLY A 300 8.68 -26.14 5.67
C GLY A 300 9.67 -27.26 5.36
N ASP A 301 10.91 -26.94 4.98
CA ASP A 301 11.91 -27.95 4.64
C ASP A 301 12.56 -28.57 5.91
N GLU A 302 12.38 -29.88 6.07
CA GLU A 302 13.21 -30.79 6.90
C GLU A 302 14.53 -31.14 6.19
#